data_AF-A0A845HB53-F1
#
_entry.id   AF-A0A845HB53-F1
#
_cell.length_a   1.000
_cell.length_b   1.000
_cell.length_c   1.000
_cell.angle_alpha   90.00
_cell.angle_beta   90.00
_cell.angle_gamma   90.00
#
_symmetry.space_group_name_H-M   'P 1'
#
loop_
_entity.id
_entity.type
_entity.pdbx_description
1 polymer ?
#
loop_
_entity_poly.entity_id
_entity_poly.type
_entity_poly.pdbx_seq_one_letter_code
_entity_poly.pdbx_strand_id
1 'polypeptide(L)'
;MKNLHGATFVAALAAAFSAQAQTVMSINDLETAATCTAPLVFISDAGREGLFYPVASNPTDLANGGTTLFCNKSGSNKKMYKRMYDGALNAKWFGLSESSTDNAPAVQAAINALRNGQELLIPEGYYKFQDTITLPGNKFVRFTARGDLTFGARDGIVVQGGYGHVLDLSKLHGVAWENTPAYGYAGSGITLMNTSHATVKVNWVDGFHNAIKLSAKGLNGSQYNKIDFELLTHNDVGVLLTTESDGQKNWVNENTFTGGRMIGVTGLAAVPGSSQTDPFNGNKFYNFGFEGLTNGVDVDKFTYNIFVAPRLIGAEGVANGFKFGPNSWNNVIVATGLYEEAFVSQGVAGNAGKSTLLLGNVLTKSGSTSGVVSIADGNGRFLSLMRDPSSTVSKETKSRILPLSSLPAVSP
;
A
#
# COMPACT_ATOMS: atom_id res chain seq x y z
N MET A 1 32.45 -59.17 37.20
CA MET A 1 33.45 -59.43 36.14
C MET A 1 32.74 -59.46 34.80
N LYS A 2 33.22 -58.63 33.85
CA LYS A 2 33.03 -58.64 32.37
C LYS A 2 31.59 -58.41 31.85
N ASN A 3 31.23 -57.23 31.32
CA ASN A 3 31.63 -56.50 30.10
C ASN A 3 31.05 -57.04 28.79
N LEU A 4 30.62 -56.06 27.96
CA LEU A 4 30.41 -56.04 26.50
C LEU A 4 29.05 -56.44 25.93
N HIS A 5 28.14 -55.47 25.77
CA HIS A 5 27.25 -55.34 24.61
C HIS A 5 26.83 -53.87 24.46
N GLY A 6 27.72 -53.04 23.92
CA GLY A 6 27.47 -51.60 23.82
C GLY A 6 28.44 -50.91 22.87
N ALA A 7 28.66 -51.48 21.68
CA ALA A 7 29.49 -50.85 20.64
C ALA A 7 29.25 -51.51 19.28
N THR A 8 28.03 -51.45 18.73
CA THR A 8 27.82 -51.88 17.33
C THR A 8 26.65 -51.20 16.62
N PHE A 9 26.08 -50.14 17.19
CA PHE A 9 24.99 -49.38 16.56
C PHE A 9 25.29 -47.90 16.31
N VAL A 10 26.54 -47.45 16.52
CA VAL A 10 26.98 -46.07 16.26
C VAL A 10 27.98 -45.97 15.09
N ALA A 11 28.51 -47.09 14.58
CA ALA A 11 29.45 -47.09 13.46
C ALA A 11 28.78 -47.11 12.07
N ALA A 12 27.47 -47.39 11.97
CA ALA A 12 26.76 -47.47 10.69
C ALA A 12 26.16 -46.14 10.19
N LEU A 13 26.13 -45.08 11.02
CA LEU A 13 25.71 -43.74 10.59
C LEU A 13 26.87 -42.81 10.22
N ALA A 14 28.12 -43.20 10.52
CA ALA A 14 29.31 -42.39 10.26
C ALA A 14 30.01 -42.69 8.92
N ALA A 15 29.53 -43.69 8.16
CA ALA A 15 30.19 -44.18 6.94
C ALA A 15 29.51 -43.78 5.61
N ALA A 16 28.49 -42.91 5.63
CA ALA A 16 27.75 -42.50 4.42
C ALA A 16 27.76 -40.99 4.13
N PHE A 17 28.58 -40.20 4.82
CA PHE A 17 28.95 -38.86 4.39
C PHE A 17 30.37 -38.89 3.82
N SER A 18 30.56 -39.61 2.71
CA SER A 18 31.60 -39.20 1.78
C SER A 18 31.34 -37.73 1.50
N ALA A 19 32.25 -36.84 1.91
CA ALA A 19 32.17 -35.42 1.63
C ALA A 19 31.95 -35.26 0.12
N GLN A 20 30.69 -35.10 -0.31
CA GLN A 20 30.40 -34.85 -1.71
C GLN A 20 31.03 -33.50 -1.99
N ALA A 21 32.13 -33.51 -2.74
CA ALA A 21 32.86 -32.31 -3.09
C ALA A 21 31.87 -31.35 -3.76
N GLN A 22 31.50 -30.30 -3.03
CA GLN A 22 30.66 -29.23 -3.55
C GLN A 22 31.43 -28.54 -4.66
N THR A 23 30.91 -28.59 -5.88
CA THR A 23 31.53 -27.86 -6.99
C THR A 23 31.07 -26.41 -6.91
N VAL A 24 32.01 -25.47 -6.78
CA VAL A 24 31.73 -24.03 -6.80
C VAL A 24 31.93 -23.51 -8.21
N MET A 25 30.96 -22.80 -8.77
CA MET A 25 31.05 -22.21 -10.11
C MET A 25 30.09 -21.03 -10.27
N SER A 26 30.30 -20.20 -11.30
CA SER A 26 29.31 -19.18 -11.66
C SER A 26 28.12 -19.79 -12.42
N ILE A 27 27.05 -19.02 -12.57
CA ILE A 27 25.91 -19.37 -13.41
C ILE A 27 26.36 -19.53 -14.86
N ASN A 28 27.22 -18.65 -15.35
CA ASN A 28 27.75 -18.74 -16.71
C ASN A 28 28.59 -20.02 -16.91
N ASP A 29 29.40 -20.39 -15.93
CA ASP A 29 30.18 -21.64 -15.98
C ASP A 29 29.26 -22.86 -15.96
N LEU A 30 28.20 -22.86 -15.15
CA LEU A 30 27.19 -23.93 -15.16
C LEU A 30 26.49 -24.03 -16.52
N GLU A 31 26.04 -22.89 -17.06
CA GLU A 31 25.32 -22.83 -18.33
C GLU A 31 26.18 -23.28 -19.52
N THR A 32 27.50 -23.06 -19.47
CA THR A 32 28.47 -23.43 -20.52
C THR A 32 29.24 -24.72 -20.26
N ALA A 33 29.00 -25.38 -19.12
CA ALA A 33 29.68 -26.61 -18.75
C ALA A 33 29.50 -27.71 -19.82
N ALA A 34 30.59 -28.37 -20.21
CA ALA A 34 30.54 -29.48 -21.17
C ALA A 34 29.85 -30.74 -20.61
N THR A 35 29.87 -30.91 -19.29
CA THR A 35 29.28 -32.08 -18.60
C THR A 35 28.49 -31.65 -17.37
N CYS A 36 27.35 -32.32 -17.13
CA CYS A 36 26.40 -32.02 -16.05
C CYS A 36 26.34 -33.14 -15.02
N THR A 37 27.52 -33.54 -14.51
CA THR A 37 27.70 -34.70 -13.63
C THR A 37 27.74 -34.32 -12.15
N ALA A 38 27.94 -33.05 -11.82
CA ALA A 38 28.01 -32.59 -10.42
C ALA A 38 26.68 -32.86 -9.69
N PRO A 39 26.69 -33.63 -8.57
CA PRO A 39 25.48 -33.93 -7.80
C PRO A 39 24.99 -32.72 -6.99
N LEU A 40 25.88 -31.77 -6.72
CA LEU A 40 25.59 -30.53 -6.02
C LEU A 40 26.51 -29.44 -6.54
N VAL A 41 25.94 -28.28 -6.86
CA VAL A 41 26.66 -27.11 -7.35
C VAL A 41 26.35 -25.94 -6.42
N PHE A 42 27.37 -25.20 -6.02
CA PHE A 42 27.21 -23.92 -5.35
C PHE A 42 27.49 -22.80 -6.32
N ILE A 43 26.48 -21.98 -6.55
CA ILE A 43 26.59 -20.78 -7.36
C ILE A 43 27.31 -19.70 -6.55
N SER A 44 28.34 -19.08 -7.13
CA SER A 44 29.14 -18.03 -6.49
C SER A 44 28.88 -16.61 -7.00
N ASP A 45 27.95 -16.42 -7.94
CA ASP A 45 27.55 -15.10 -8.45
C ASP A 45 27.02 -14.22 -7.31
N ALA A 46 27.57 -13.02 -7.19
CA ALA A 46 27.22 -12.07 -6.14
C ALA A 46 25.71 -11.79 -6.07
N GLY A 47 25.09 -12.02 -4.92
CA GLY A 47 23.65 -11.87 -4.67
C GLY A 47 22.79 -13.02 -5.20
N ARG A 48 23.36 -13.97 -5.94
CA ARG A 48 22.67 -15.15 -6.50
C ARG A 48 23.20 -16.45 -5.92
N GLU A 49 24.01 -16.38 -4.87
CA GLU A 49 24.69 -17.51 -4.26
C GLU A 49 23.70 -18.54 -3.73
N GLY A 50 24.10 -19.80 -3.74
CA GLY A 50 23.31 -20.87 -3.13
C GLY A 50 23.58 -22.23 -3.72
N LEU A 51 23.09 -23.25 -3.02
CA LEU A 51 23.21 -24.64 -3.42
C LEU A 51 22.13 -25.01 -4.44
N PHE A 52 22.52 -25.77 -5.45
CA PHE A 52 21.67 -26.29 -6.51
C PHE A 52 21.93 -27.78 -6.71
N TYR A 53 20.87 -28.56 -6.86
CA TYR A 53 20.95 -30.00 -7.12
C TYR A 53 20.30 -30.31 -8.48
N PRO A 54 20.83 -31.29 -9.22
CA PRO A 54 20.28 -31.70 -10.49
C PRO A 54 18.92 -32.38 -10.29
N VAL A 55 17.99 -32.12 -11.21
CA VAL A 55 16.70 -32.81 -11.30
C VAL A 55 16.48 -33.37 -12.70
N ALA A 56 15.56 -34.32 -12.83
CA ALA A 56 15.07 -34.72 -14.13
C ALA A 56 14.46 -33.49 -14.84
N SER A 57 14.86 -33.27 -16.10
CA SER A 57 14.37 -32.17 -16.92
C SER A 57 13.52 -32.69 -18.08
N ASN A 58 12.35 -32.10 -18.27
CA ASN A 58 11.50 -32.30 -19.44
C ASN A 58 11.82 -31.27 -20.53
N PRO A 59 11.50 -31.56 -21.81
CA PRO A 59 11.70 -30.62 -22.92
C PRO A 59 10.98 -29.27 -22.75
N THR A 60 9.89 -29.25 -21.98
CA THR A 60 9.06 -28.07 -21.71
C THR A 60 9.51 -27.29 -20.48
N ASP A 61 10.44 -27.80 -19.69
CA ASP A 61 10.91 -27.09 -18.51
C ASP A 61 11.69 -25.84 -18.95
N LEU A 62 11.47 -24.75 -18.22
CA LEU A 62 12.15 -23.47 -18.45
C LEU A 62 12.96 -23.10 -17.21
N ALA A 63 14.24 -22.77 -17.40
CA ALA A 63 15.04 -22.15 -16.35
C ALA A 63 14.62 -20.69 -16.19
N ASN A 64 14.45 -20.25 -14.94
CA ASN A 64 14.04 -18.89 -14.61
C ASN A 64 15.20 -18.02 -14.09
N GLY A 65 16.43 -18.55 -14.09
CA GLY A 65 17.63 -17.84 -13.63
C GLY A 65 17.77 -17.74 -12.11
N GLY A 66 16.69 -17.87 -11.34
CA GLY A 66 16.72 -17.73 -9.88
C GLY A 66 16.70 -19.07 -9.16
N THR A 67 15.58 -19.78 -9.26
CA THR A 67 15.35 -21.06 -8.57
C THR A 67 15.59 -22.28 -9.44
N THR A 68 15.69 -22.07 -10.75
CA THR A 68 16.01 -23.11 -11.74
C THR A 68 17.07 -22.59 -12.71
N LEU A 69 18.08 -23.42 -12.97
CA LEU A 69 19.18 -23.15 -13.88
C LEU A 69 19.35 -24.34 -14.83
N PHE A 70 19.88 -24.08 -16.03
CA PHE A 70 20.32 -25.15 -16.91
C PHE A 70 21.84 -25.30 -16.82
N CYS A 71 22.29 -26.53 -16.65
CA CYS A 71 23.64 -26.93 -17.00
C CYS A 71 23.70 -27.32 -18.48
N ASN A 72 24.78 -26.95 -19.17
CA ASN A 72 24.95 -27.11 -20.61
C ASN A 72 23.71 -26.66 -21.40
N LYS A 73 23.36 -25.38 -21.24
CA LYS A 73 22.10 -24.79 -21.70
C LYS A 73 21.84 -24.98 -23.20
N SER A 74 22.90 -25.05 -24.01
CA SER A 74 22.85 -25.21 -25.47
C SER A 74 23.17 -26.62 -25.96
N GLY A 75 23.56 -27.54 -25.07
CA GLY A 75 24.03 -28.88 -25.44
C GLY A 75 22.95 -29.96 -25.43
N SER A 76 23.26 -31.12 -26.01
CA SER A 76 22.37 -32.28 -26.09
C SER A 76 22.17 -33.02 -24.75
N ASN A 77 23.08 -32.85 -23.79
CA ASN A 77 23.00 -33.38 -22.43
C ASN A 77 22.58 -32.30 -21.39
N LYS A 78 21.82 -31.29 -21.84
CA LYS A 78 21.25 -30.24 -20.99
C LYS A 78 20.56 -30.84 -19.76
N LYS A 79 20.86 -30.32 -18.57
CA LYS A 79 20.27 -30.80 -17.31
C LYS A 79 19.76 -29.65 -16.47
N MET A 80 18.60 -29.81 -15.87
CA MET A 80 18.06 -28.79 -14.97
C MET A 80 18.61 -28.95 -13.55
N TYR A 81 18.94 -27.83 -12.95
CA TYR A 81 19.34 -27.70 -11.56
C TYR A 81 18.30 -26.86 -10.81
N LYS A 82 17.88 -27.33 -9.63
CA LYS A 82 16.95 -26.60 -8.75
C LYS A 82 17.69 -26.07 -7.54
N ARG A 83 17.39 -24.83 -7.15
CA ARG A 83 17.92 -24.20 -5.93
C ARG A 83 17.40 -24.95 -4.70
N MET A 84 18.27 -25.20 -3.74
CA MET A 84 17.91 -25.62 -2.39
C MET A 84 17.58 -24.38 -1.57
N TYR A 85 16.32 -24.21 -1.20
CA TYR A 85 15.89 -23.12 -0.33
C TYR A 85 14.58 -23.50 0.37
N ASP A 86 14.36 -22.88 1.52
CA ASP A 86 13.08 -22.89 2.23
C ASP A 86 12.68 -21.44 2.55
N GLY A 87 11.38 -21.20 2.73
CA GLY A 87 10.84 -19.89 3.06
C GLY A 87 10.77 -18.91 1.89
N ALA A 88 11.17 -17.67 2.15
CA ALA A 88 11.05 -16.54 1.24
C ALA A 88 11.97 -16.69 0.02
N LEU A 89 11.48 -16.25 -1.13
CA LEU A 89 12.22 -16.17 -2.37
C LEU A 89 12.91 -14.81 -2.44
N ASN A 90 14.24 -14.78 -2.57
CA ASN A 90 14.99 -13.53 -2.60
C ASN A 90 15.06 -13.00 -4.04
N ALA A 91 14.64 -11.76 -4.27
CA ALA A 91 14.65 -11.13 -5.60
C ALA A 91 16.08 -11.02 -6.19
N LYS A 92 17.14 -10.94 -5.36
CA LYS A 92 18.54 -10.95 -5.85
C LYS A 92 18.88 -12.20 -6.65
N TRP A 93 18.27 -13.35 -6.35
CA TRP A 93 18.47 -14.58 -7.11
C TRP A 93 18.09 -14.42 -8.60
N PHE A 94 17.16 -13.52 -8.90
CA PHE A 94 16.63 -13.25 -10.24
C PHE A 94 17.32 -12.05 -10.92
N GLY A 95 18.40 -11.53 -10.34
CA GLY A 95 19.19 -10.45 -10.92
C GLY A 95 18.85 -9.04 -10.42
N LEU A 96 18.08 -8.91 -9.34
CA LEU A 96 17.89 -7.62 -8.65
C LEU A 96 19.26 -7.07 -8.22
N SER A 97 19.57 -5.83 -8.61
CA SER A 97 20.85 -5.18 -8.35
C SER A 97 20.70 -3.66 -8.25
N GLU A 98 21.40 -3.06 -7.30
CA GLU A 98 21.46 -1.60 -7.12
C GLU A 98 22.20 -0.89 -8.26
N SER A 99 23.06 -1.63 -8.96
CA SER A 99 23.75 -1.13 -10.17
C SER A 99 22.87 -1.18 -11.42
N SER A 100 21.73 -1.89 -11.38
CA SER A 100 20.83 -1.97 -12.53
C SER A 100 20.07 -0.66 -12.71
N THR A 101 19.95 -0.22 -13.96
CA THR A 101 19.08 0.90 -14.32
C THR A 101 17.60 0.53 -14.32
N ASP A 102 17.28 -0.76 -14.40
CA ASP A 102 15.93 -1.30 -14.31
C ASP A 102 15.91 -2.68 -13.63
N ASN A 103 15.17 -2.77 -12.53
CA ASN A 103 15.00 -4.00 -11.75
C ASN A 103 13.62 -4.65 -11.96
N ALA A 104 12.73 -4.04 -12.74
CA ALA A 104 11.37 -4.56 -12.94
C ALA A 104 11.38 -5.99 -13.52
N PRO A 105 12.21 -6.35 -14.52
CA PRO A 105 12.26 -7.72 -15.04
C PRO A 105 12.67 -8.75 -13.99
N ALA A 106 13.66 -8.42 -13.13
CA ALA A 106 14.14 -9.33 -12.09
C ALA A 106 13.07 -9.58 -11.03
N VAL A 107 12.40 -8.52 -10.57
CA VAL A 107 11.32 -8.64 -9.58
C VAL A 107 10.12 -9.37 -10.18
N GLN A 108 9.73 -9.08 -11.43
CA GLN A 108 8.62 -9.78 -12.06
C GLN A 108 8.93 -11.26 -12.30
N ALA A 109 10.17 -11.61 -12.67
CA ALA A 109 10.60 -13.01 -12.77
C ALA A 109 10.51 -13.73 -11.41
N ALA A 110 10.90 -13.05 -10.33
CA ALA A 110 10.77 -13.56 -8.98
C ALA A 110 9.30 -13.78 -8.59
N ILE A 111 8.41 -12.81 -8.85
CA ILE A 111 6.95 -12.93 -8.65
C ILE A 111 6.39 -14.12 -9.41
N ASN A 112 6.78 -14.29 -10.68
CA ASN A 112 6.31 -15.39 -11.52
C ASN A 112 6.72 -16.76 -10.96
N ALA A 113 7.91 -16.85 -10.37
CA ALA A 113 8.44 -18.07 -9.74
C ALA A 113 7.80 -18.41 -8.37
N LEU A 114 7.09 -17.48 -7.73
CA LEU A 114 6.45 -17.72 -6.43
C LEU A 114 5.38 -18.81 -6.51
N ARG A 115 5.40 -19.70 -5.52
CA ARG A 115 4.25 -20.55 -5.18
C ARG A 115 3.15 -19.72 -4.53
N ASN A 116 1.91 -20.21 -4.60
CA ASN A 116 0.78 -19.54 -3.95
C ASN A 116 1.04 -19.36 -2.44
N GLY A 117 0.93 -18.13 -1.95
CA GLY A 117 1.18 -17.74 -0.57
C GLY A 117 2.64 -17.66 -0.13
N GLN A 118 3.59 -17.89 -1.04
CA GLN A 118 5.00 -17.72 -0.75
C GLN A 118 5.38 -16.23 -0.67
N GLU A 119 6.38 -15.95 0.16
CA GLU A 119 6.94 -14.61 0.30
C GLU A 119 8.01 -14.33 -0.76
N LEU A 120 7.96 -13.12 -1.33
CA LEU A 120 9.05 -12.50 -2.06
C LEU A 120 9.69 -11.45 -1.16
N LEU A 121 11.01 -11.53 -1.02
CA LEU A 121 11.83 -10.56 -0.30
C LEU A 121 12.67 -9.75 -1.29
N ILE A 122 12.46 -8.43 -1.28
CA ILE A 122 13.42 -7.44 -1.78
C ILE A 122 14.25 -6.99 -0.57
N PRO A 123 15.54 -7.33 -0.48
CA PRO A 123 16.39 -6.95 0.65
C PRO A 123 16.65 -5.44 0.67
N GLU A 124 17.35 -4.96 1.70
CA GLU A 124 17.84 -3.58 1.78
C GLU A 124 18.70 -3.20 0.56
N GLY A 125 18.75 -1.92 0.25
CA GLY A 125 19.44 -1.35 -0.91
C GLY A 125 18.58 -0.33 -1.65
N TYR A 126 19.13 0.29 -2.69
CA TYR A 126 18.44 1.25 -3.54
C TYR A 126 18.21 0.67 -4.94
N TYR A 127 16.94 0.47 -5.31
CA TYR A 127 16.59 -0.23 -6.54
C TYR A 127 15.77 0.65 -7.48
N LYS A 128 16.24 0.79 -8.72
CA LYS A 128 15.58 1.59 -9.77
C LYS A 128 14.71 0.70 -10.65
N PHE A 129 13.55 1.23 -11.03
CA PHE A 129 12.54 0.55 -11.84
C PHE A 129 12.13 1.45 -13.01
N GLN A 130 12.26 0.92 -14.22
CA GLN A 130 11.75 1.53 -15.45
C GLN A 130 10.43 0.92 -15.89
N ASP A 131 9.86 0.01 -15.10
CA ASP A 131 8.53 -0.53 -15.32
C ASP A 131 7.78 -0.79 -14.00
N THR A 132 6.47 -0.96 -14.11
CA THR A 132 5.57 -1.23 -12.99
C THR A 132 5.71 -2.67 -12.51
N ILE A 133 5.71 -2.88 -11.19
CA ILE A 133 5.68 -4.22 -10.59
C ILE A 133 4.21 -4.65 -10.46
N THR A 134 3.85 -5.82 -11.02
CA THR A 134 2.46 -6.31 -10.94
C THR A 134 2.36 -7.57 -10.08
N LEU A 135 1.59 -7.48 -8.99
CA LEU A 135 1.14 -8.66 -8.24
C LEU A 135 -0.11 -9.23 -8.90
N PRO A 136 -0.10 -10.51 -9.32
CA PRO A 136 -1.14 -11.05 -10.17
C PRO A 136 -2.38 -11.45 -9.39
N GLY A 137 -3.54 -11.26 -10.01
CA GLY A 137 -4.83 -11.64 -9.41
C GLY A 137 -5.21 -13.11 -9.53
N ASN A 138 -4.25 -14.02 -9.67
CA ASN A 138 -4.49 -15.47 -9.74
C ASN A 138 -3.75 -16.28 -8.65
N LYS A 139 -3.05 -15.60 -7.73
CA LYS A 139 -2.41 -16.22 -6.58
C LYS A 139 -2.23 -15.22 -5.44
N PHE A 140 -2.23 -15.71 -4.22
CA PHE A 140 -1.84 -14.94 -3.04
C PHE A 140 -0.32 -14.74 -3.02
N VAL A 141 0.11 -13.50 -2.79
CA VAL A 141 1.54 -13.13 -2.68
C VAL A 141 1.76 -12.36 -1.38
N ARG A 142 2.83 -12.73 -0.66
CA ARG A 142 3.41 -11.90 0.41
C ARG A 142 4.62 -11.18 -0.20
N PHE A 143 4.58 -9.85 -0.26
CA PHE A 143 5.60 -9.03 -0.89
C PHE A 143 6.24 -8.13 0.16
N THR A 144 7.48 -8.43 0.52
CA THR A 144 8.24 -7.69 1.53
C THR A 144 9.38 -6.95 0.84
N ALA A 145 9.42 -5.63 0.96
CA ALA A 145 10.51 -4.81 0.43
C ALA A 145 11.14 -3.99 1.55
N ARG A 146 12.39 -4.32 1.88
CA ARG A 146 13.18 -3.61 2.90
C ARG A 146 13.99 -2.46 2.32
N GLY A 147 14.30 -2.51 1.03
CA GLY A 147 15.01 -1.43 0.31
C GLY A 147 14.11 -0.28 -0.15
N ASP A 148 14.76 0.76 -0.66
CA ASP A 148 14.13 1.94 -1.23
C ASP A 148 13.89 1.68 -2.73
N LEU A 149 12.63 1.74 -3.16
CA LEU A 149 12.22 1.43 -4.54
C LEU A 149 11.92 2.73 -5.30
N THR A 150 12.66 3.02 -6.36
CA THR A 150 12.51 4.25 -7.16
C THR A 150 11.93 3.94 -8.53
N PHE A 151 10.85 4.64 -8.89
CA PHE A 151 10.14 4.52 -10.15
C PHE A 151 10.20 5.84 -10.93
N GLY A 152 10.12 5.76 -12.26
CA GLY A 152 9.91 6.93 -13.10
C GLY A 152 8.46 7.44 -13.06
N ALA A 153 8.08 8.23 -14.07
CA ALA A 153 6.73 8.78 -14.24
C ALA A 153 5.67 7.70 -14.61
N ARG A 154 5.33 6.81 -13.67
CA ARG A 154 4.44 5.65 -13.86
C ARG A 154 3.87 5.15 -12.53
N ASP A 155 3.08 4.07 -12.60
CA ASP A 155 2.68 3.31 -11.41
C ASP A 155 3.88 2.54 -10.83
N GLY A 156 4.02 2.54 -9.51
CA GLY A 156 5.02 1.77 -8.79
C GLY A 156 4.65 0.29 -8.71
N ILE A 157 3.74 -0.04 -7.80
CA ILE A 157 3.25 -1.40 -7.57
C ILE A 157 1.75 -1.47 -7.85
N VAL A 158 1.34 -2.37 -8.74
CA VAL A 158 -0.07 -2.68 -9.02
C VAL A 158 -0.42 -4.04 -8.44
N VAL A 159 -1.39 -4.07 -7.54
CA VAL A 159 -1.96 -5.28 -6.94
C VAL A 159 -3.28 -5.58 -7.60
N GLN A 160 -3.45 -6.80 -8.11
CA GLN A 160 -4.66 -7.21 -8.82
C GLN A 160 -5.41 -8.30 -8.06
N GLY A 161 -6.74 -8.26 -8.13
CA GLY A 161 -7.59 -9.40 -7.77
C GLY A 161 -7.78 -9.65 -6.27
N GLY A 162 -8.64 -10.62 -5.96
CA GLY A 162 -9.22 -10.80 -4.63
C GLY A 162 -8.48 -11.71 -3.64
N TYR A 163 -7.20 -12.04 -3.88
CA TYR A 163 -6.49 -13.10 -3.16
C TYR A 163 -5.88 -12.68 -1.81
N GLY A 164 -6.21 -11.49 -1.30
CA GLY A 164 -5.76 -11.04 0.01
C GLY A 164 -4.24 -10.85 0.14
N HIS A 165 -3.60 -10.28 -0.90
CA HIS A 165 -2.16 -9.98 -0.91
C HIS A 165 -1.69 -9.26 0.36
N VAL A 166 -0.46 -9.56 0.80
CA VAL A 166 0.18 -8.86 1.93
C VAL A 166 1.40 -8.13 1.41
N LEU A 167 1.47 -6.82 1.64
CA LEU A 167 2.60 -5.97 1.28
C LEU A 167 3.18 -5.35 2.55
N ASP A 168 4.50 -5.44 2.74
CA ASP A 168 5.26 -4.78 3.80
C ASP A 168 6.43 -4.03 3.15
N LEU A 169 6.30 -2.71 3.03
CA LEU A 169 7.15 -1.86 2.20
C LEU A 169 7.84 -0.78 3.04
N SER A 170 9.15 -0.64 2.87
CA SER A 170 9.91 0.47 3.46
C SER A 170 9.57 1.80 2.77
N LYS A 171 10.07 2.04 1.55
CA LYS A 171 9.88 3.30 0.85
C LYS A 171 9.65 3.13 -0.64
N LEU A 172 8.75 3.94 -1.18
CA LEU A 172 8.51 4.10 -2.61
C LEU A 172 8.76 5.56 -3.01
N HIS A 173 9.60 5.74 -4.01
CA HIS A 173 9.94 7.03 -4.59
C HIS A 173 9.50 7.06 -6.06
N GLY A 174 8.78 8.11 -6.45
CA GLY A 174 8.48 8.42 -7.84
C GLY A 174 9.45 9.45 -8.40
N VAL A 175 8.92 10.41 -9.14
CA VAL A 175 9.70 11.49 -9.76
C VAL A 175 10.08 12.53 -8.70
N ALA A 176 11.36 12.89 -8.67
CA ALA A 176 11.91 13.90 -7.77
C ALA A 176 11.16 15.26 -7.89
N TRP A 177 11.02 15.95 -6.76
CA TRP A 177 10.21 17.16 -6.63
C TRP A 177 11.05 18.44 -6.71
N GLU A 178 10.68 19.39 -7.58
CA GLU A 178 11.34 20.71 -7.72
C GLU A 178 10.41 21.93 -7.52
N ASN A 179 9.31 21.81 -6.76
CA ASN A 179 8.46 22.93 -6.25
C ASN A 179 7.10 23.22 -6.92
N THR A 180 6.51 22.34 -7.74
CA THR A 180 5.07 22.46 -8.10
C THR A 180 4.33 21.12 -8.17
N PRO A 181 3.15 21.01 -7.52
CA PRO A 181 2.45 19.75 -7.27
C PRO A 181 1.43 19.39 -8.35
N ALA A 182 1.84 19.48 -9.60
CA ALA A 182 1.04 19.01 -10.71
C ALA A 182 1.94 18.15 -11.57
N TYR A 183 1.95 16.85 -11.28
CA TYR A 183 2.66 15.94 -12.13
C TYR A 183 2.03 15.93 -13.52
N GLY A 184 2.85 16.07 -14.55
CA GLY A 184 2.45 15.87 -15.94
C GLY A 184 2.12 14.41 -16.29
N TYR A 185 2.07 13.52 -15.30
CA TYR A 185 1.77 12.10 -15.42
C TYR A 185 0.80 11.66 -14.32
N ALA A 186 0.04 10.58 -14.56
CA ALA A 186 -0.99 10.08 -13.65
C ALA A 186 -0.62 8.70 -13.07
N GLY A 187 0.55 8.58 -12.46
CA GLY A 187 1.03 7.33 -11.85
C GLY A 187 0.88 7.32 -10.32
N SER A 188 0.66 6.13 -9.77
CA SER A 188 0.45 5.92 -8.34
C SER A 188 1.55 5.07 -7.72
N GLY A 189 1.96 5.36 -6.49
CA GLY A 189 2.97 4.55 -5.79
C GLY A 189 2.48 3.11 -5.59
N ILE A 190 1.25 2.97 -5.07
CA ILE A 190 0.56 1.69 -4.90
C ILE A 190 -0.83 1.79 -5.50
N THR A 191 -1.17 0.91 -6.44
CA THR A 191 -2.51 0.75 -7.00
C THR A 191 -3.12 -0.58 -6.58
N LEU A 192 -4.25 -0.52 -5.89
CA LEU A 192 -5.10 -1.65 -5.55
C LEU A 192 -6.25 -1.72 -6.57
N MET A 193 -6.19 -2.68 -7.51
CA MET A 193 -7.14 -2.83 -8.63
C MET A 193 -7.98 -4.12 -8.49
N ASN A 194 -9.30 -3.98 -8.33
CA ASN A 194 -10.20 -5.12 -8.09
C ASN A 194 -9.75 -6.00 -6.92
N THR A 195 -9.28 -5.38 -5.85
CA THR A 195 -8.63 -6.08 -4.73
C THR A 195 -9.57 -6.32 -3.57
N SER A 196 -9.52 -7.53 -3.01
CA SER A 196 -10.23 -7.82 -1.77
C SER A 196 -9.32 -8.39 -0.71
N HIS A 197 -9.53 -7.96 0.53
CA HIS A 197 -8.84 -8.46 1.72
C HIS A 197 -7.32 -8.27 1.72
N ALA A 198 -6.77 -7.38 0.89
CA ALA A 198 -5.34 -7.10 0.88
C ALA A 198 -4.93 -6.39 2.18
N THR A 199 -3.70 -6.63 2.63
CA THR A 199 -3.06 -5.86 3.71
C THR A 199 -1.85 -5.16 3.13
N VAL A 200 -1.80 -3.84 3.23
CA VAL A 200 -0.69 -3.01 2.77
C VAL A 200 -0.15 -2.27 3.98
N LYS A 201 1.14 -2.42 4.25
CA LYS A 201 1.90 -1.56 5.15
C LYS A 201 3.01 -0.88 4.35
N VAL A 202 3.07 0.44 4.40
CA VAL A 202 4.12 1.21 3.73
C VAL A 202 4.60 2.36 4.61
N ASN A 203 5.90 2.45 4.90
CA ASN A 203 6.35 3.54 5.76
C ASN A 203 6.30 4.87 5.00
N TRP A 204 6.85 4.93 3.80
CA TRP A 204 6.95 6.20 3.04
C TRP A 204 6.57 6.02 1.57
N VAL A 205 5.68 6.87 1.05
CA VAL A 205 5.49 7.08 -0.39
C VAL A 205 5.64 8.56 -0.79
N ASP A 206 6.51 8.85 -1.76
CA ASP A 206 6.65 10.18 -2.37
C ASP A 206 6.87 10.15 -3.87
N GLY A 207 6.69 11.28 -4.53
CA GLY A 207 7.08 11.43 -5.92
C GLY A 207 5.99 11.04 -6.93
N PHE A 208 4.79 10.71 -6.48
CA PHE A 208 3.70 10.17 -7.32
C PHE A 208 2.53 11.13 -7.48
N HIS A 209 1.77 10.99 -8.57
CA HIS A 209 0.49 11.68 -8.66
C HIS A 209 -0.47 11.24 -7.55
N ASN A 210 -0.57 9.92 -7.32
CA ASN A 210 -1.25 9.39 -6.14
C ASN A 210 -0.30 8.55 -5.30
N ALA A 211 -0.22 8.75 -3.99
CA ALA A 211 0.59 7.86 -3.16
C ALA A 211 -0.02 6.44 -3.14
N ILE A 212 -1.31 6.38 -2.79
CA ILE A 212 -2.08 5.13 -2.73
C ILE A 212 -3.40 5.31 -3.49
N LYS A 213 -3.64 4.48 -4.50
CA LYS A 213 -4.86 4.46 -5.32
C LYS A 213 -5.62 3.16 -5.07
N LEU A 214 -6.90 3.25 -4.73
CA LEU A 214 -7.84 2.13 -4.85
C LEU A 214 -8.74 2.38 -6.05
N SER A 215 -8.82 1.40 -6.94
CA SER A 215 -9.67 1.46 -8.13
C SER A 215 -10.34 0.12 -8.40
N ALA A 216 -11.32 0.15 -9.30
CA ALA A 216 -12.02 -1.03 -9.74
C ALA A 216 -12.51 -0.89 -11.19
N LYS A 217 -12.63 -2.03 -11.86
CA LYS A 217 -13.07 -2.19 -13.25
C LYS A 217 -13.73 -3.55 -13.49
N GLY A 218 -14.55 -3.65 -14.52
CA GLY A 218 -15.11 -4.90 -15.02
C GLY A 218 -16.20 -5.47 -14.13
N LEU A 219 -17.06 -4.61 -13.56
CA LEU A 219 -18.12 -5.00 -12.62
C LEU A 219 -17.53 -5.68 -11.38
N ASN A 220 -16.51 -5.06 -10.81
CA ASN A 220 -15.77 -5.57 -9.67
C ASN A 220 -15.48 -4.44 -8.69
N GLY A 221 -14.80 -4.74 -7.58
CA GLY A 221 -14.51 -3.74 -6.57
C GLY A 221 -13.20 -3.92 -5.83
N SER A 222 -12.75 -2.83 -5.22
CA SER A 222 -11.70 -2.85 -4.22
C SER A 222 -12.30 -2.69 -2.82
N GLN A 223 -12.33 -3.78 -2.05
CA GLN A 223 -13.08 -3.86 -0.79
C GLN A 223 -12.37 -4.64 0.32
N TYR A 224 -12.69 -4.30 1.58
CA TYR A 224 -12.14 -4.98 2.76
C TYR A 224 -10.61 -4.95 2.86
N ASN A 225 -9.95 -4.04 2.14
CA ASN A 225 -8.51 -3.89 2.23
C ASN A 225 -8.12 -3.15 3.50
N LYS A 226 -6.95 -3.47 4.04
CA LYS A 226 -6.36 -2.81 5.21
C LYS A 226 -5.07 -2.13 4.78
N ILE A 227 -5.01 -0.82 4.93
CA ILE A 227 -3.87 -0.01 4.50
C ILE A 227 -3.33 0.72 5.73
N ASP A 228 -2.03 0.56 5.99
CA ASP A 228 -1.27 1.25 7.02
C ASP A 228 -0.14 2.06 6.37
N PHE A 229 -0.02 3.33 6.72
CA PHE A 229 1.08 4.18 6.25
C PHE A 229 1.61 5.13 7.31
N GLU A 230 2.91 5.46 7.25
CA GLU A 230 3.53 6.44 8.17
C GLU A 230 3.61 7.85 7.55
N LEU A 231 4.07 7.98 6.31
CA LEU A 231 4.25 9.26 5.61
C LEU A 231 3.91 9.19 4.11
N LEU A 232 3.00 10.03 3.66
CA LEU A 232 2.74 10.28 2.24
C LEU A 232 3.10 11.74 1.93
N THR A 233 4.17 12.00 1.20
CA THR A 233 4.67 13.37 0.99
C THR A 233 5.00 13.63 -0.46
N HIS A 234 4.91 14.88 -0.91
CA HIS A 234 5.20 15.24 -2.30
C HIS A 234 4.41 14.39 -3.31
N ASN A 235 3.12 14.19 -3.02
CA ASN A 235 2.19 13.60 -3.95
C ASN A 235 1.08 14.63 -4.27
N ASP A 236 0.49 14.57 -5.46
CA ASP A 236 -0.66 15.43 -5.77
C ASP A 236 -1.87 15.02 -4.91
N VAL A 237 -2.06 13.71 -4.75
CA VAL A 237 -3.05 13.08 -3.88
C VAL A 237 -2.38 12.06 -2.97
N GLY A 238 -2.60 12.14 -1.65
CA GLY A 238 -2.15 11.11 -0.72
C GLY A 238 -2.86 9.77 -0.96
N VAL A 239 -4.19 9.76 -0.76
CA VAL A 239 -5.04 8.60 -1.00
C VAL A 239 -6.12 8.94 -2.02
N LEU A 240 -6.22 8.16 -3.09
CA LEU A 240 -7.26 8.29 -4.11
C LEU A 240 -8.20 7.07 -4.08
N LEU A 241 -9.49 7.32 -3.93
CA LEU A 241 -10.55 6.35 -4.24
C LEU A 241 -11.15 6.69 -5.60
N THR A 242 -11.20 5.74 -6.52
CA THR A 242 -11.76 5.97 -7.85
C THR A 242 -12.33 4.69 -8.47
N THR A 243 -12.90 4.78 -9.65
CA THR A 243 -13.25 3.63 -10.48
C THR A 243 -12.86 3.93 -11.91
N GLU A 244 -12.48 2.91 -12.67
CA GLU A 244 -12.20 3.09 -14.09
C GLU A 244 -13.49 3.42 -14.86
N SER A 245 -13.36 4.24 -15.92
CA SER A 245 -14.48 4.68 -16.75
C SER A 245 -14.79 3.66 -17.85
N ASP A 246 -15.18 2.45 -17.45
CA ASP A 246 -15.37 1.29 -18.33
C ASP A 246 -16.84 0.93 -18.60
N GLY A 247 -17.77 1.81 -18.23
CA GLY A 247 -19.21 1.56 -18.39
C GLY A 247 -19.83 0.65 -17.34
N GLN A 248 -19.05 0.17 -16.35
CA GLN A 248 -19.52 -0.80 -15.36
C GLN A 248 -19.79 -0.17 -13.99
N LYS A 249 -20.66 -0.83 -13.22
CA LYS A 249 -20.89 -0.48 -11.82
C LYS A 249 -19.79 -1.07 -10.94
N ASN A 250 -18.66 -0.38 -10.90
CA ASN A 250 -17.53 -0.73 -10.05
C ASN A 250 -17.68 -0.09 -8.65
N TRP A 251 -16.98 -0.62 -7.64
CA TRP A 251 -17.07 -0.10 -6.28
C TRP A 251 -15.72 -0.05 -5.55
N VAL A 252 -15.57 0.90 -4.63
CA VAL A 252 -14.41 0.99 -3.72
C VAL A 252 -14.93 1.28 -2.31
N ASN A 253 -15.24 0.21 -1.60
CA ASN A 253 -16.05 0.25 -0.39
C ASN A 253 -15.43 -0.56 0.74
N GLU A 254 -15.79 -0.22 1.98
CA GLU A 254 -15.49 -1.03 3.17
C GLU A 254 -13.99 -1.26 3.44
N ASN A 255 -13.13 -0.37 2.93
CA ASN A 255 -11.70 -0.40 3.18
C ASN A 255 -11.37 0.26 4.52
N THR A 256 -10.27 -0.15 5.14
CA THR A 256 -9.77 0.41 6.40
C THR A 256 -8.40 1.00 6.17
N PHE A 257 -8.23 2.27 6.51
CA PHE A 257 -6.98 2.99 6.45
C PHE A 257 -6.57 3.39 7.86
N THR A 258 -5.34 3.08 8.24
CA THR A 258 -4.68 3.61 9.44
C THR A 258 -3.51 4.43 8.95
N GLY A 259 -3.56 5.73 9.21
CA GLY A 259 -2.62 6.66 8.60
C GLY A 259 -1.68 7.32 9.60
N GLY A 260 -0.63 7.88 9.03
CA GLY A 260 0.25 8.86 9.65
C GLY A 260 0.10 10.21 8.97
N ARG A 261 1.22 10.82 8.57
CA ARG A 261 1.27 12.19 8.06
C ARG A 261 1.14 12.25 6.53
N MET A 262 0.41 13.24 6.03
CA MET A 262 0.24 13.53 4.60
C MET A 262 0.58 14.99 4.32
N ILE A 263 1.39 15.22 3.28
CA ILE A 263 1.86 16.55 2.82
C ILE A 263 1.82 16.57 1.28
N GLY A 264 1.38 17.68 0.67
CA GLY A 264 1.17 17.77 -0.78
C GLY A 264 0.01 18.71 -1.15
N VAL A 265 -0.77 18.37 -2.19
CA VAL A 265 -1.95 19.16 -2.57
C VAL A 265 -3.21 18.66 -1.89
N THR A 266 -3.56 17.40 -2.10
CA THR A 266 -4.78 16.80 -1.55
C THR A 266 -4.44 15.59 -0.70
N GLY A 267 -4.94 15.54 0.55
CA GLY A 267 -4.72 14.38 1.42
C GLY A 267 -5.51 13.17 0.95
N LEU A 268 -6.84 13.29 0.92
CA LEU A 268 -7.76 12.26 0.45
C LEU A 268 -8.64 12.81 -0.67
N ALA A 269 -8.69 12.10 -1.80
CA ALA A 269 -9.61 12.37 -2.89
C ALA A 269 -10.52 11.17 -3.19
N ALA A 270 -11.74 11.46 -3.61
CA ALA A 270 -12.66 10.46 -4.15
C ALA A 270 -13.25 10.97 -5.46
N VAL A 271 -12.79 10.40 -6.57
CA VAL A 271 -13.11 10.86 -7.92
C VAL A 271 -13.86 9.74 -8.64
N PRO A 272 -15.19 9.85 -8.82
CA PRO A 272 -15.94 8.79 -9.43
C PRO A 272 -15.63 8.67 -10.92
N GLY A 273 -15.54 7.42 -11.42
CA GLY A 273 -15.54 7.18 -12.86
C GLY A 273 -16.84 7.64 -13.50
N SER A 274 -16.83 7.91 -14.81
CA SER A 274 -18.00 8.48 -15.52
C SER A 274 -19.28 7.65 -15.38
N SER A 275 -19.13 6.33 -15.20
CA SER A 275 -20.23 5.35 -15.10
C SER A 275 -20.50 4.88 -13.67
N GLN A 276 -19.78 5.41 -12.69
CA GLN A 276 -19.94 4.99 -11.31
C GLN A 276 -21.28 5.47 -10.77
N THR A 277 -22.13 4.52 -10.38
CA THR A 277 -23.41 4.80 -9.72
C THR A 277 -23.37 4.48 -8.23
N ASP A 278 -22.48 3.57 -7.82
CA ASP A 278 -22.30 3.19 -6.42
C ASP A 278 -21.46 4.25 -5.69
N PRO A 279 -21.94 4.84 -4.58
CA PRO A 279 -21.11 5.74 -3.80
C PRO A 279 -19.93 5.00 -3.16
N PHE A 280 -18.80 5.67 -3.01
CA PHE A 280 -17.69 5.22 -2.18
C PHE A 280 -18.17 5.16 -0.73
N ASN A 281 -18.35 3.95 -0.19
CA ASN A 281 -19.05 3.78 1.09
C ASN A 281 -18.41 2.79 2.05
N GLY A 282 -18.72 2.94 3.34
CA GLY A 282 -18.24 2.05 4.40
C GLY A 282 -16.73 2.10 4.68
N ASN A 283 -16.00 3.02 4.04
CA ASN A 283 -14.56 3.18 4.25
C ASN A 283 -14.29 3.87 5.60
N LYS A 284 -13.19 3.47 6.25
CA LYS A 284 -12.84 3.85 7.61
C LYS A 284 -11.43 4.42 7.63
N PHE A 285 -11.26 5.62 8.17
CA PHE A 285 -10.01 6.37 8.15
C PHE A 285 -9.59 6.72 9.58
N TYR A 286 -8.53 6.09 10.06
CA TYR A 286 -8.02 6.25 11.42
C TYR A 286 -6.72 7.05 11.40
N ASN A 287 -6.63 8.09 12.23
CA ASN A 287 -5.41 8.87 12.48
C ASN A 287 -4.79 9.57 11.24
N PHE A 288 -5.60 9.94 10.25
CA PHE A 288 -5.11 10.68 9.08
C PHE A 288 -4.58 12.07 9.50
N GLY A 289 -3.28 12.30 9.38
CA GLY A 289 -2.63 13.58 9.62
C GLY A 289 -2.51 14.42 8.35
N PHE A 290 -3.45 15.32 8.13
CA PHE A 290 -3.44 16.29 7.05
C PHE A 290 -2.58 17.49 7.44
N GLU A 291 -1.37 17.61 6.88
CA GLU A 291 -0.41 18.65 7.26
C GLU A 291 0.20 19.38 6.08
N GLY A 292 0.05 20.71 6.02
CA GLY A 292 0.60 21.52 4.93
C GLY A 292 0.00 21.18 3.56
N LEU A 293 -1.29 20.84 3.54
CA LEU A 293 -2.04 20.51 2.33
C LEU A 293 -2.90 21.70 1.87
N THR A 294 -3.11 21.84 0.56
CA THR A 294 -4.14 22.73 0.03
C THR A 294 -5.54 22.21 0.39
N ASN A 295 -5.79 20.91 0.20
CA ASN A 295 -7.05 20.25 0.52
C ASN A 295 -6.78 19.07 1.47
N GLY A 296 -7.44 19.01 2.62
CA GLY A 296 -7.38 17.82 3.47
C GLY A 296 -8.15 16.68 2.80
N VAL A 297 -9.44 16.91 2.56
CA VAL A 297 -10.36 15.96 1.94
C VAL A 297 -11.14 16.65 0.82
N ASP A 298 -11.11 16.09 -0.40
CA ASP A 298 -11.89 16.54 -1.57
C ASP A 298 -12.60 15.35 -2.24
N VAL A 299 -13.88 15.14 -1.93
CA VAL A 299 -14.56 13.86 -2.20
C VAL A 299 -15.97 14.06 -2.77
N ASP A 300 -16.34 13.37 -3.85
CA ASP A 300 -17.73 13.26 -4.32
C ASP A 300 -18.25 11.81 -4.27
N LYS A 301 -19.59 11.65 -4.23
CA LYS A 301 -20.27 10.35 -4.05
C LYS A 301 -19.74 9.57 -2.84
N PHE A 302 -19.42 10.29 -1.77
CA PHE A 302 -18.75 9.74 -0.59
C PHE A 302 -19.78 9.61 0.54
N THR A 303 -20.20 8.39 0.84
CA THR A 303 -21.36 8.13 1.70
C THR A 303 -21.09 7.10 2.78
N TYR A 304 -21.59 7.27 4.00
CA TYR A 304 -21.46 6.26 5.07
C TYR A 304 -20.00 5.91 5.41
N ASN A 305 -19.10 6.87 5.29
CA ASN A 305 -17.70 6.70 5.68
C ASN A 305 -17.44 7.31 7.06
N ILE A 306 -16.40 6.83 7.73
CA ILE A 306 -16.02 7.32 9.06
C ILE A 306 -14.57 7.76 9.11
N PHE A 307 -14.34 8.95 9.66
CA PHE A 307 -13.04 9.43 10.08
C PHE A 307 -12.95 9.37 11.61
N VAL A 308 -11.87 8.81 12.13
CA VAL A 308 -11.57 8.74 13.56
C VAL A 308 -10.20 9.34 13.82
N ALA A 309 -10.18 10.33 14.69
CA ALA A 309 -9.02 11.17 15.02
C ALA A 309 -8.29 11.73 13.77
N PRO A 310 -8.99 12.30 12.76
CA PRO A 310 -8.29 13.06 11.75
C PRO A 310 -7.61 14.27 12.41
N ARG A 311 -6.41 14.59 11.93
CA ARG A 311 -5.63 15.72 12.43
C ARG A 311 -5.42 16.68 11.28
N LEU A 312 -5.93 17.90 11.43
CA LEU A 312 -5.76 19.00 10.49
C LEU A 312 -4.81 20.01 11.14
N ILE A 313 -3.50 19.89 10.93
CA ILE A 313 -2.49 20.73 11.61
C ILE A 313 -1.45 21.22 10.61
N GLY A 314 -1.11 22.50 10.63
CA GLY A 314 0.05 23.03 9.90
C GLY A 314 0.39 24.45 10.36
N ALA A 315 1.67 24.85 10.23
CA ALA A 315 2.11 26.23 10.50
C ALA A 315 1.40 27.27 9.61
N GLU A 316 0.93 26.83 8.44
CA GLU A 316 0.12 27.59 7.48
C GLU A 316 -1.35 27.12 7.42
N GLY A 317 -1.72 26.10 8.22
CA GLY A 317 -3.02 25.43 8.16
C GLY A 317 -3.20 24.50 6.94
N VAL A 318 -4.32 23.77 6.90
CA VAL A 318 -4.85 23.17 5.66
C VAL A 318 -5.80 24.20 5.05
N ALA A 319 -5.56 24.64 3.81
CA ALA A 319 -6.33 25.75 3.25
C ALA A 319 -7.83 25.42 3.13
N ASN A 320 -8.14 24.20 2.67
CA ASN A 320 -9.49 23.64 2.60
C ASN A 320 -9.53 22.32 3.38
N GLY A 321 -10.06 22.32 4.60
CA GLY A 321 -10.05 21.12 5.45
C GLY A 321 -10.86 19.96 4.88
N PHE A 322 -12.18 20.10 4.85
CA PHE A 322 -13.10 19.12 4.28
C PHE A 322 -14.00 19.74 3.21
N LYS A 323 -13.93 19.16 2.00
CA LYS A 323 -14.72 19.53 0.83
C LYS A 323 -15.46 18.30 0.32
N PHE A 324 -16.70 18.15 0.78
CA PHE A 324 -17.60 17.11 0.28
C PHE A 324 -18.43 17.65 -0.89
N GLY A 325 -18.45 16.91 -1.99
CA GLY A 325 -19.27 17.17 -3.17
C GLY A 325 -20.77 17.04 -2.90
N PRO A 326 -21.61 17.46 -3.86
CA PRO A 326 -23.07 17.52 -3.70
C PRO A 326 -23.74 16.15 -3.48
N ASN A 327 -23.06 15.05 -3.86
CA ASN A 327 -23.54 13.68 -3.75
C ASN A 327 -22.96 12.93 -2.54
N SER A 328 -22.30 13.64 -1.63
CA SER A 328 -21.70 13.05 -0.44
C SER A 328 -22.57 13.31 0.80
N TRP A 329 -22.88 12.27 1.56
CA TRP A 329 -23.84 12.34 2.67
C TRP A 329 -23.63 11.27 3.75
N ASN A 330 -24.22 11.45 4.93
CA ASN A 330 -24.21 10.48 6.04
C ASN A 330 -22.82 10.00 6.44
N ASN A 331 -21.81 10.88 6.42
CA ASN A 331 -20.48 10.56 6.91
C ASN A 331 -20.39 10.83 8.42
N VAL A 332 -19.37 10.28 9.06
CA VAL A 332 -19.08 10.50 10.48
C VAL A 332 -17.64 10.97 10.62
N ILE A 333 -17.42 12.05 11.38
CA ILE A 333 -16.09 12.57 11.70
C ILE A 333 -15.99 12.67 13.22
N VAL A 334 -15.11 11.88 13.82
CA VAL A 334 -14.83 11.91 15.26
C VAL A 334 -13.40 12.38 15.47
N ALA A 335 -13.16 13.52 16.12
CA ALA A 335 -11.84 14.08 16.32
C ALA A 335 -11.68 14.67 17.74
N THR A 336 -10.45 14.75 18.25
CA THR A 336 -10.19 15.45 19.52
C THR A 336 -10.26 16.97 19.37
N GLY A 337 -9.95 17.48 18.17
CA GLY A 337 -10.06 18.89 17.79
C GLY A 337 -10.59 19.05 16.38
N LEU A 338 -11.62 19.88 16.22
CA LEU A 338 -12.24 20.27 14.96
C LEU A 338 -12.03 21.75 14.76
N TYR A 339 -11.16 22.13 13.83
CA TYR A 339 -10.96 23.53 13.49
C TYR A 339 -12.18 24.05 12.75
N GLU A 340 -12.87 25.06 13.28
CA GLU A 340 -14.09 25.59 12.66
C GLU A 340 -13.85 26.02 11.20
N GLU A 341 -12.70 26.62 10.92
CA GLU A 341 -12.32 27.05 9.57
C GLU A 341 -12.10 25.90 8.59
N ALA A 342 -11.77 24.69 9.07
CA ALA A 342 -11.65 23.51 8.22
C ALA A 342 -12.99 23.09 7.60
N PHE A 343 -14.09 23.58 8.17
CA PHE A 343 -15.45 23.28 7.74
C PHE A 343 -16.26 24.53 7.36
N VAL A 344 -15.85 25.71 7.84
CA VAL A 344 -16.54 27.01 7.66
C VAL A 344 -15.48 28.09 7.42
N SER A 345 -14.91 28.16 6.22
CA SER A 345 -13.83 29.09 5.89
C SER A 345 -14.33 30.29 5.08
N GLN A 346 -14.05 31.50 5.55
CA GLN A 346 -14.01 32.76 4.77
C GLN A 346 -15.11 33.05 3.71
N GLY A 347 -16.35 32.59 3.91
CA GLY A 347 -17.42 32.77 2.91
C GLY A 347 -17.34 31.82 1.71
N VAL A 348 -16.36 30.91 1.69
CA VAL A 348 -16.27 29.77 0.77
C VAL A 348 -16.82 28.55 1.50
N ALA A 349 -17.80 27.87 0.90
CA ALA A 349 -18.40 26.70 1.52
C ALA A 349 -17.37 25.56 1.66
N GLY A 350 -16.80 25.40 2.86
CA GLY A 350 -16.49 24.07 3.37
C GLY A 350 -17.83 23.35 3.50
N ASN A 351 -17.98 22.24 2.80
CA ASN A 351 -19.21 21.44 2.83
C ASN A 351 -18.86 20.17 3.57
N ALA A 352 -19.44 19.96 4.76
CA ALA A 352 -19.27 18.70 5.49
C ALA A 352 -20.01 17.53 4.82
N GLY A 353 -20.75 17.78 3.74
CA GLY A 353 -21.65 16.81 3.14
C GLY A 353 -22.99 16.81 3.86
N LYS A 354 -24.03 16.33 3.18
CA LYS A 354 -25.39 16.33 3.72
C LYS A 354 -25.50 15.33 4.87
N SER A 355 -26.16 15.69 5.97
CA SER A 355 -26.40 14.75 7.08
C SER A 355 -25.11 14.14 7.68
N THR A 356 -23.97 14.80 7.53
CA THR A 356 -22.71 14.37 8.15
C THR A 356 -22.71 14.71 9.64
N LEU A 357 -22.33 13.73 10.46
CA LEU A 357 -22.13 13.87 11.89
C LEU A 357 -20.68 14.26 12.18
N LEU A 358 -20.48 15.32 12.94
CA LEU A 358 -19.17 15.70 13.46
C LEU A 358 -19.19 15.49 14.98
N LEU A 359 -18.10 15.05 15.59
CA LEU A 359 -17.98 14.87 17.03
C LEU A 359 -16.55 15.25 17.44
N GLY A 360 -16.40 16.24 18.31
CA GLY A 360 -15.09 16.70 18.75
C GLY A 360 -15.11 18.13 19.28
N ASN A 361 -14.04 18.53 19.98
CA ASN A 361 -13.92 19.89 20.52
C ASN A 361 -13.70 20.90 19.39
N VAL A 362 -14.43 22.00 19.40
CA VAL A 362 -14.26 23.05 18.38
C VAL A 362 -13.08 23.94 18.71
N LEU A 363 -12.12 24.03 17.79
CA LEU A 363 -10.98 24.91 17.87
C LEU A 363 -11.19 26.11 16.94
N THR A 364 -10.95 27.31 17.45
CA THR A 364 -10.90 28.56 16.68
C THR A 364 -9.47 29.12 16.71
N LYS A 365 -9.19 30.16 15.91
CA LYS A 365 -7.87 30.82 15.90
C LYS A 365 -7.45 31.36 17.28
N SER A 366 -8.43 31.80 18.08
CA SER A 366 -8.22 32.35 19.42
C SER A 366 -8.19 31.33 20.56
N GLY A 367 -8.42 30.04 20.30
CA GLY A 367 -8.34 28.97 21.30
C GLY A 367 -9.42 27.90 21.17
N SER A 368 -9.52 27.03 22.16
CA SER A 368 -10.55 25.98 22.18
C SER A 368 -11.87 26.50 22.74
N THR A 369 -12.97 26.21 22.06
CA THR A 369 -14.31 26.26 22.67
C THR A 369 -14.77 24.84 22.94
N SER A 370 -15.12 24.54 24.19
CA SER A 370 -15.64 23.21 24.55
C SER A 370 -17.02 23.01 23.93
N GLY A 371 -17.22 21.92 23.20
CA GLY A 371 -18.52 21.57 22.62
C GLY A 371 -18.46 20.51 21.53
N VAL A 372 -19.60 19.84 21.30
CA VAL A 372 -19.86 18.87 20.23
C VAL A 372 -20.62 19.56 19.10
N VAL A 373 -20.13 19.49 17.87
CA VAL A 373 -20.81 20.04 16.68
C VAL A 373 -21.77 19.01 16.12
N SER A 374 -23.08 19.22 16.16
CA SER A 374 -24.02 18.20 15.66
C SER A 374 -24.72 18.60 14.36
N ILE A 375 -24.56 17.71 13.37
CA ILE A 375 -25.31 17.49 12.12
C ILE A 375 -25.26 18.63 11.09
N ALA A 376 -24.67 18.33 9.93
CA ALA A 376 -24.95 19.08 8.72
C ALA A 376 -26.38 18.78 8.25
N ASP A 377 -27.18 19.78 7.91
CA ASP A 377 -28.56 19.58 7.43
C ASP A 377 -28.62 18.81 6.09
N GLY A 378 -29.82 18.62 5.55
CA GLY A 378 -30.01 18.03 4.22
C GLY A 378 -29.34 18.81 3.07
N ASN A 379 -28.78 19.99 3.34
CA ASN A 379 -28.04 20.85 2.42
C ASN A 379 -26.54 20.96 2.78
N GLY A 380 -26.05 20.23 3.78
CA GLY A 380 -24.66 20.29 4.21
C GLY A 380 -24.31 21.48 5.13
N ARG A 381 -25.31 22.22 5.63
CA ARG A 381 -25.10 23.39 6.50
C ARG A 381 -24.99 22.97 7.96
N PHE A 382 -24.06 23.60 8.69
CA PHE A 382 -23.90 23.40 10.13
C PHE A 382 -25.14 23.85 10.90
N LEU A 383 -25.77 22.92 11.62
CA LEU A 383 -27.00 23.20 12.37
C LEU A 383 -26.75 23.62 13.81
N SER A 384 -25.84 22.97 14.53
CA SER A 384 -25.76 23.14 15.98
C SER A 384 -24.36 22.95 16.55
N LEU A 385 -24.12 23.68 17.64
CA LEU A 385 -22.97 23.53 18.50
C LEU A 385 -23.47 23.34 19.93
N MET A 386 -23.39 22.11 20.43
CA MET A 386 -23.67 21.79 21.83
C MET A 386 -22.45 22.18 22.66
N ARG A 387 -22.60 23.10 23.63
CA ARG A 387 -21.50 23.52 24.51
C ARG A 387 -21.83 23.30 25.97
N ASP A 388 -20.78 23.18 26.79
CA ASP A 388 -20.91 23.38 28.22
C ASP A 388 -21.21 24.87 28.49
N PRO A 389 -22.36 25.21 29.11
CA PRO A 389 -22.75 26.59 29.40
C PRO A 389 -21.79 27.32 30.34
N SER A 390 -20.89 26.62 31.05
CA SER A 390 -19.86 27.22 31.90
C SER A 390 -18.62 27.71 31.15
N SER A 391 -18.49 27.42 29.85
CA SER A 391 -17.34 27.83 29.05
C SER A 391 -17.52 29.22 28.42
N THR A 392 -16.51 30.09 28.53
CA THR A 392 -16.52 31.41 27.90
C THR A 392 -16.44 31.28 26.37
N VAL A 393 -17.41 31.86 25.67
CA VAL A 393 -17.46 31.87 24.21
C VAL A 393 -16.40 32.82 23.65
N SER A 394 -15.51 32.32 22.81
CA SER A 394 -14.75 33.19 21.91
C SER A 394 -15.73 33.92 21.00
N LYS A 395 -15.65 35.26 20.95
CA LYS A 395 -16.48 36.11 20.08
C LYS A 395 -16.28 35.83 18.59
N GLU A 396 -15.32 34.99 18.22
CA GLU A 396 -14.94 34.68 16.84
C GLU A 396 -15.69 33.49 16.23
N THR A 397 -16.45 32.71 17.01
CA THR A 397 -17.22 31.58 16.46
C THR A 397 -18.25 32.08 15.44
N LYS A 398 -18.22 31.53 14.22
CA LYS A 398 -19.15 31.88 13.13
C LYS A 398 -20.42 31.03 13.14
N SER A 399 -20.37 29.88 13.81
CA SER A 399 -21.48 28.97 13.98
C SER A 399 -22.57 29.56 14.87
N ARG A 400 -23.84 29.40 14.46
CA ARG A 400 -24.99 29.77 15.30
C ARG A 400 -25.05 28.83 16.49
N ILE A 401 -24.95 29.37 17.70
CA ILE A 401 -25.14 28.60 18.92
C ILE A 401 -26.64 28.30 19.06
N LEU A 402 -27.00 27.03 18.99
CA LEU A 402 -28.34 26.57 19.33
C LEU A 402 -28.32 26.10 20.79
N PRO A 403 -29.14 26.65 21.69
CA PRO A 403 -29.27 26.11 23.04
C PRO A 403 -29.79 24.67 22.97
N LEU A 404 -29.38 23.80 23.91
CA LEU A 404 -29.85 22.41 23.95
C LEU A 404 -31.39 22.29 23.90
N SER A 405 -32.08 23.26 24.49
CA SER A 405 -33.55 23.36 24.50
C SER A 405 -34.18 23.63 23.14
N SER A 406 -33.40 24.01 22.12
CA SER A 406 -33.88 24.27 20.76
C SER A 406 -33.79 23.07 19.83
N LEU A 407 -33.28 21.93 20.31
CA LEU A 407 -33.28 20.69 19.55
C LEU A 407 -34.68 20.04 19.63
N PRO A 408 -35.24 19.57 18.50
CA PRO A 408 -36.48 18.80 18.52
C PRO A 408 -36.27 17.60 19.44
N ALA A 409 -37.15 17.49 20.45
CA ALA A 409 -37.09 16.58 21.60
C ALA A 409 -36.19 15.34 21.36
N VAL A 410 -34.91 15.46 21.74
CA VAL A 410 -34.10 14.28 22.01
C VAL A 410 -34.70 13.73 23.30
N SER A 411 -35.50 12.67 23.18
CA SER A 411 -36.06 11.98 24.34
C SER A 411 -34.91 11.68 25.31
N PRO A 412 -35.04 11.99 26.61
CA PRO A 412 -34.00 11.74 27.60
C PRO A 412 -33.60 10.26 27.66
#